data_AF-A0A2S5DC99-F1
#
_entry.id   AF-A0A2S5DC99-F1
#
_cell.length_a   1.000
_cell.length_b   1.000
_cell.length_c   1.000
_cell.angle_alpha   90.00
_cell.angle_beta   90.00
_cell.angle_gamma   90.00
#
_symmetry.space_group_name_H-M   'P 1'
#
loop_
_entity.id
_entity.type
_entity.pdbx_description
1 polymer ?
#
loop_
_entity_poly.entity_id
_entity_poly.type
_entity_poly.pdbx_seq_one_letter_code
_entity_poly.pdbx_strand_id
1 'polypeptide(L)'
;MTPIPSPVKNVRVYPYIPDAPIIVQPVFVSGAGTYSVGTLGTNVFYNLNLTSGEAQNGGVHAGAKYYAIGQDQEGKEFTTTWLTCTQGGNQPQFGRTVHFGPHKVGAQAENHANLAYSVHLSDVAVNVFVPPFEPLAIPLIENGKGIATFAGLLPGGSWTVSVTDGTRVNPLQDGTVVTISATNVATGKPFHIPATFVTRDSGEPAVFVERRILDEQ
;
A
#
# COMPACT_ATOMS: atom_id res chain seq x y z
N MET A 1 -21.81 -4.30 4.38
CA MET A 1 -22.13 -3.26 5.39
C MET A 1 -22.01 -1.89 4.73
N THR A 2 -22.96 -1.00 4.96
CA THR A 2 -22.87 0.40 4.52
C THR A 2 -21.61 1.05 5.12
N PRO A 3 -20.81 1.80 4.36
CA PRO A 3 -19.63 2.48 4.90
C PRO A 3 -20.06 3.43 6.03
N ILE A 4 -19.44 3.31 7.21
CA ILE A 4 -19.64 4.25 8.31
C ILE A 4 -18.50 5.26 8.26
N PRO A 5 -18.76 6.55 8.00
CA PRO A 5 -17.74 7.58 8.04
C PRO A 5 -17.16 7.75 9.43
N SER A 6 -15.85 7.54 9.56
CA SER A 6 -15.07 7.76 10.77
C SER A 6 -14.32 9.09 10.68
N PRO A 7 -14.37 9.96 11.71
CA PRO A 7 -13.63 11.22 11.71
C PRO A 7 -12.12 11.01 11.61
N VAL A 8 -11.45 11.85 10.82
CA VAL A 8 -9.99 11.85 10.65
C VAL A 8 -9.43 13.27 10.71
N LYS A 9 -8.18 13.39 11.17
CA LYS A 9 -7.45 14.66 11.36
C LYS A 9 -6.00 14.53 10.91
N ASN A 10 -5.31 15.66 10.79
CA ASN A 10 -3.89 15.72 10.39
C ASN A 10 -3.59 14.97 9.08
N VAL A 11 -4.56 14.96 8.15
CA VAL A 11 -4.46 14.24 6.89
C VAL A 11 -3.52 14.98 5.95
N ARG A 12 -2.56 14.24 5.40
CA ARG A 12 -1.64 14.66 4.36
C ARG A 12 -1.91 13.82 3.12
N VAL A 13 -2.05 14.47 1.97
CA VAL A 13 -2.35 13.81 0.70
C VAL A 13 -1.16 13.91 -0.23
N TYR A 14 -0.80 12.78 -0.83
CA TYR A 14 0.38 12.62 -1.67
C TYR A 14 -0.04 12.10 -3.04
N PRO A 15 0.55 12.62 -4.14
CA PRO A 15 0.36 12.06 -5.47
C PRO A 15 0.67 10.56 -5.45
N TYR A 16 -0.25 9.77 -5.98
CA TYR A 16 0.02 8.36 -6.24
C TYR A 16 0.60 8.26 -7.65
N ILE A 17 1.90 8.00 -7.72
CA ILE A 17 2.59 7.73 -8.96
C ILE A 17 2.87 6.22 -8.97
N PRO A 18 2.17 5.43 -9.80
CA PRO A 18 2.48 4.03 -9.98
C PRO A 18 3.96 3.89 -10.32
N ASP A 19 4.64 2.99 -9.62
CA ASP A 19 6.00 2.57 -9.96
C ASP A 19 7.08 3.68 -9.86
N ALA A 20 6.82 4.83 -9.23
CA ALA A 20 7.86 5.86 -9.07
C ALA A 20 8.58 5.80 -7.71
N PRO A 21 9.93 5.83 -7.71
CA PRO A 21 10.73 5.90 -6.47
C PRO A 21 10.79 7.31 -5.85
N ILE A 22 9.92 8.22 -6.29
CA ILE A 22 10.01 9.64 -5.95
C ILE A 22 9.23 9.90 -4.67
N ILE A 23 9.94 10.32 -3.63
CA ILE A 23 9.35 10.94 -2.44
C ILE A 23 8.78 12.29 -2.89
N VAL A 24 7.49 12.32 -3.19
CA VAL A 24 6.77 13.54 -3.51
C VAL A 24 6.31 14.24 -2.24
N GLN A 25 6.47 15.56 -2.21
CA GLN A 25 5.91 16.37 -1.13
C GLN A 25 4.37 16.25 -1.13
N PRO A 26 3.72 16.41 0.03
CA PRO A 26 2.27 16.42 0.07
C PRO A 26 1.74 17.58 -0.77
N VAL A 27 0.63 17.33 -1.46
CA VAL A 27 -0.13 18.34 -2.21
C VAL A 27 -1.31 18.88 -1.40
N PHE A 28 -1.56 18.29 -0.23
CA PHE A 28 -2.56 18.76 0.72
C PHE A 28 -2.10 18.40 2.13
N VAL A 29 -2.22 19.33 3.07
CA VAL A 29 -1.75 19.16 4.45
C VAL A 29 -2.79 19.64 5.46
N SER A 30 -2.63 19.22 6.71
CA SER A 30 -3.49 19.60 7.83
C SER A 30 -4.98 19.32 7.58
N GLY A 31 -5.26 18.29 6.78
CA GLY A 31 -6.62 17.95 6.40
C GLY A 31 -7.41 17.34 7.55
N ALA A 32 -8.69 17.67 7.63
CA ALA A 32 -9.63 16.99 8.53
C ALA A 32 -10.94 16.69 7.80
N GLY A 33 -11.60 15.62 8.20
CA GLY A 33 -12.83 15.18 7.55
C GLY A 33 -13.23 13.77 7.97
N THR A 34 -13.63 12.95 7.01
CA THR A 34 -14.07 11.57 7.27
C THR A 34 -13.43 10.57 6.33
N TYR A 35 -13.07 9.42 6.86
CA TYR A 35 -12.66 8.25 6.09
C TYR A 35 -13.65 7.11 6.35
N SER A 36 -14.06 6.41 5.30
CA SER A 36 -14.98 5.29 5.39
C SER A 36 -14.50 4.14 4.53
N VAL A 37 -14.69 2.94 5.06
CA VAL A 37 -14.54 1.69 4.32
C VAL A 37 -15.85 0.91 4.50
N GLY A 38 -16.42 0.45 3.40
CA GLY A 38 -17.65 -0.33 3.43
C GLY A 38 -17.69 -1.39 2.35
N THR A 39 -18.65 -2.30 2.46
CA THR A 39 -18.76 -3.46 1.59
C THR A 39 -20.18 -3.66 1.07
N LEU A 40 -20.34 -3.92 -0.22
CA LEU A 40 -21.62 -4.28 -0.83
C LEU A 40 -21.43 -5.45 -1.80
N GLY A 41 -21.93 -6.62 -1.41
CA GLY A 41 -21.67 -7.87 -2.13
C GLY A 41 -20.17 -8.14 -2.19
N THR A 42 -19.65 -8.32 -3.40
CA THR A 42 -18.22 -8.51 -3.68
C THR A 42 -17.47 -7.19 -3.84
N ASN A 43 -18.06 -6.03 -3.54
CA ASN A 43 -17.40 -4.74 -3.70
C ASN A 43 -16.97 -4.17 -2.35
N VAL A 44 -15.78 -3.59 -2.29
CA VAL A 44 -15.30 -2.76 -1.18
C VAL A 44 -15.16 -1.33 -1.66
N PHE A 45 -15.68 -0.39 -0.88
CA PHE A 45 -15.68 1.04 -1.18
C PHE A 45 -14.84 1.75 -0.13
N TYR A 46 -13.93 2.60 -0.59
CA TYR A 46 -13.12 3.49 0.22
C TYR A 46 -13.51 4.91 -0.14
N ASN A 47 -13.85 5.73 0.85
CA ASN A 47 -14.10 7.16 0.63
C ASN A 47 -13.37 8.00 1.66
N LEU A 48 -12.65 9.02 1.20
CA LEU A 48 -12.05 10.05 2.03
C LEU A 48 -12.65 11.39 1.62
N ASN A 49 -13.29 12.08 2.56
CA ASN A 49 -13.89 13.40 2.32
C ASN A 49 -13.27 14.39 3.30
N LEU A 50 -12.49 15.35 2.79
CA LEU A 50 -11.86 16.38 3.59
C LEU A 50 -12.71 17.66 3.56
N THR A 51 -12.99 18.21 4.73
CA THR A 51 -13.80 19.43 4.91
C THR A 51 -12.95 20.66 5.23
N SER A 52 -11.67 20.45 5.55
CA SER A 52 -10.69 21.50 5.84
C SER A 52 -9.28 21.01 5.49
N GLY A 53 -8.34 21.95 5.47
CA GLY A 53 -6.92 21.75 5.20
C GLY A 53 -6.39 22.78 4.22
N GLU A 54 -5.13 22.61 3.83
CA GLU A 54 -4.43 23.55 2.96
C GLU A 54 -3.85 22.85 1.74
N ALA A 55 -4.19 23.36 0.56
CA ALA A 55 -3.57 22.94 -0.68
C ALA A 55 -2.11 23.40 -0.72
N GLN A 56 -1.23 22.49 -1.12
CA GLN A 56 0.20 22.72 -1.31
C GLN A 56 0.56 22.30 -2.74
N ASN A 57 1.58 22.89 -3.34
CA ASN A 57 2.13 22.42 -4.62
C ASN A 57 1.07 22.25 -5.74
N GLY A 58 0.08 23.15 -5.82
CA GLY A 58 -1.01 23.09 -6.82
C GLY A 58 -2.28 22.37 -6.36
N GLY A 59 -2.26 21.72 -5.19
CA GLY A 59 -3.42 21.06 -4.61
C GLY A 59 -3.74 19.71 -5.25
N VAL A 60 -4.93 19.21 -4.95
CA VAL A 60 -5.44 17.95 -5.49
C VAL A 60 -6.37 18.21 -6.66
N HIS A 61 -6.24 17.38 -7.69
CA HIS A 61 -6.96 17.52 -8.95
C HIS A 61 -7.91 16.35 -9.18
N ALA A 62 -9.12 16.65 -9.61
CA ALA A 62 -10.11 15.63 -9.94
C ALA A 62 -9.58 14.70 -11.05
N GLY A 63 -9.85 13.40 -10.92
CA GLY A 63 -9.39 12.34 -11.82
C GLY A 63 -8.00 11.79 -11.51
N ALA A 64 -7.17 12.51 -10.75
CA ALA A 64 -5.83 12.02 -10.37
C ALA A 64 -5.90 11.07 -9.16
N LYS A 65 -4.90 10.19 -9.05
CA LYS A 65 -4.77 9.21 -7.96
C LYS A 65 -3.88 9.75 -6.86
N TYR A 66 -4.27 9.49 -5.62
CA TYR A 66 -3.56 9.94 -4.42
C TYR A 66 -3.60 8.86 -3.35
N TYR A 67 -2.69 8.93 -2.38
CA TYR A 67 -2.84 8.25 -1.11
C TYR A 67 -2.75 9.27 0.01
N ALA A 68 -3.29 8.93 1.19
CA ALA A 68 -3.31 9.82 2.32
C ALA A 68 -2.74 9.14 3.56
N ILE A 69 -2.03 9.93 4.38
CA ILE A 69 -1.57 9.54 5.71
C ILE A 69 -2.24 10.50 6.68
N GLY A 70 -2.94 9.98 7.69
CA GLY A 70 -3.66 10.80 8.65
C GLY A 70 -3.78 10.13 9.99
N GLN A 71 -4.54 10.76 10.89
CA GLN A 71 -4.86 10.23 12.20
C GLN A 71 -6.36 10.02 12.34
N ASP A 72 -6.76 8.92 12.97
CA ASP A 72 -8.15 8.73 13.36
C ASP A 72 -8.54 9.62 14.55
N GLN A 73 -9.77 9.47 15.04
CA GLN A 73 -10.28 10.21 16.18
C GLN A 73 -9.42 10.01 17.44
N GLU A 74 -8.91 8.79 17.64
CA GLU A 74 -8.07 8.38 18.78
C GLU A 74 -6.61 8.86 18.62
N GLY A 75 -6.24 9.37 17.46
CA GLY A 75 -4.89 9.88 17.16
C GLY A 75 -3.96 8.81 16.59
N LYS A 76 -4.44 7.60 16.30
CA LYS A 76 -3.65 6.54 15.67
C LYS A 76 -3.43 6.88 14.20
N GLU A 77 -2.20 6.73 13.75
CA GLU A 77 -1.84 6.96 12.35
C GLU A 77 -2.40 5.85 11.45
N PHE A 78 -2.94 6.24 10.30
CA PHE A 78 -3.37 5.32 9.25
C PHE A 78 -2.90 5.82 7.88
N THR A 79 -2.73 4.87 6.96
CA THR A 79 -2.43 5.14 5.56
C THR A 79 -3.54 4.55 4.71
N THR A 80 -4.10 5.34 3.79
CA THR A 80 -5.08 4.84 2.84
C THR A 80 -4.40 4.05 1.73
N THR A 81 -5.13 3.13 1.11
CA THR A 81 -4.77 2.70 -0.26
C THR A 81 -4.87 3.89 -1.23
N TRP A 82 -4.47 3.71 -2.50
CA TRP A 82 -4.67 4.77 -3.48
C TRP A 82 -6.17 5.00 -3.71
N LEU A 83 -6.55 6.27 -3.83
CA LEU A 83 -7.90 6.76 -4.07
C LEU A 83 -7.87 7.70 -5.27
N THR A 84 -8.93 7.68 -6.08
CA THR A 84 -9.11 8.68 -7.13
C THR A 84 -9.75 9.92 -6.52
N CYS A 85 -9.17 11.10 -6.74
CA CYS A 85 -9.81 12.36 -6.38
C CYS A 85 -11.05 12.54 -7.26
N THR A 86 -12.23 12.51 -6.67
CA THR A 86 -13.51 12.71 -7.36
C THR A 86 -13.87 14.20 -7.43
N GLN A 87 -13.41 14.97 -6.46
CA GLN A 87 -13.58 16.42 -6.39
C GLN A 87 -12.30 17.05 -5.82
N GLY A 88 -11.70 17.98 -6.56
CA GLY A 88 -10.53 18.74 -6.10
C GLY A 88 -10.89 20.00 -5.32
N GLY A 89 -9.89 20.84 -5.04
CA GLY A 89 -10.06 22.13 -4.36
C GLY A 89 -9.83 22.07 -2.85
N ASN A 90 -10.42 23.02 -2.11
CA ASN A 90 -10.19 23.19 -0.67
C ASN A 90 -10.90 22.15 0.21
N GLN A 91 -11.87 21.44 -0.36
CA GLN A 91 -12.64 20.38 0.31
C GLN A 91 -12.66 19.14 -0.57
N PRO A 92 -11.50 18.48 -0.73
CA PRO A 92 -11.40 17.43 -1.71
C PRO A 92 -12.06 16.14 -1.26
N GLN A 93 -12.59 15.41 -2.24
CA GLN A 93 -13.22 14.11 -2.06
C GLN A 93 -12.46 13.07 -2.87
N PHE A 94 -12.36 11.88 -2.32
CA PHE A 94 -11.66 10.76 -2.91
C PHE A 94 -12.46 9.48 -2.76
N GLY A 95 -12.42 8.64 -3.78
CA GLY A 95 -13.14 7.38 -3.82
C GLY A 95 -12.33 6.26 -4.47
N ARG A 96 -12.61 5.03 -4.06
CA ARG A 96 -12.20 3.82 -4.77
C ARG A 96 -13.18 2.69 -4.52
N THR A 97 -13.47 1.93 -5.57
CA THR A 97 -14.21 0.67 -5.50
C THR A 97 -13.30 -0.48 -5.92
N VAL A 98 -13.33 -1.59 -5.19
CA VAL A 98 -12.59 -2.82 -5.49
C VAL A 98 -13.58 -3.97 -5.58
N HIS A 99 -13.51 -4.77 -6.64
CA HIS A 99 -14.38 -5.92 -6.87
C HIS A 99 -13.67 -7.26 -6.56
N PHE A 100 -14.33 -8.16 -5.85
CA PHE A 100 -13.86 -9.50 -5.48
C PHE A 100 -14.57 -10.57 -6.31
N GLY A 101 -14.01 -10.95 -7.46
CA GLY A 101 -14.45 -12.11 -8.26
C GLY A 101 -13.60 -13.36 -7.99
N PRO A 102 -14.02 -14.56 -8.44
CA PRO A 102 -13.19 -15.77 -8.37
C PRO A 102 -11.89 -15.56 -9.16
N HIS A 103 -10.78 -15.40 -8.45
CA HIS A 103 -9.47 -15.12 -9.06
C HIS A 103 -8.82 -16.42 -9.54
N LYS A 104 -8.59 -16.55 -10.85
CA LYS A 104 -7.66 -17.55 -11.39
C LYS A 104 -6.23 -17.06 -11.14
N VAL A 105 -5.45 -17.85 -10.42
CA VAL A 105 -4.01 -17.61 -10.24
C VAL A 105 -3.31 -18.00 -11.53
N GLY A 106 -3.03 -17.00 -12.39
CA GLY A 106 -2.24 -17.19 -13.61
C GLY A 106 -0.74 -17.03 -13.29
N ALA A 107 0.03 -18.10 -13.47
CA ALA A 107 1.48 -18.04 -13.46
C ALA A 107 1.98 -17.58 -14.84
N GLN A 108 2.68 -16.45 -14.93
CA GLN A 108 3.89 -16.25 -15.75
C GLN A 108 4.36 -14.80 -15.70
N ALA A 109 5.63 -14.58 -15.39
CA ALA A 109 6.34 -13.36 -15.76
C ALA A 109 7.04 -13.65 -17.10
N GLU A 110 6.69 -12.91 -18.15
CA GLU A 110 7.43 -12.91 -19.41
C GLU A 110 8.71 -12.09 -19.27
N ASN A 111 9.81 -12.67 -19.74
CA ASN A 111 11.14 -12.07 -19.77
C ASN A 111 11.19 -10.88 -20.75
N HIS A 112 11.27 -9.67 -20.23
CA HIS A 112 11.76 -8.50 -20.96
C HIS A 112 13.08 -8.04 -20.34
N ALA A 113 14.05 -7.66 -21.17
CA ALA A 113 15.45 -7.32 -20.80
C ALA A 113 15.57 -6.58 -19.45
N ASN A 114 16.12 -7.28 -18.45
CA ASN A 114 15.99 -6.98 -17.02
C ASN A 114 16.93 -5.85 -16.55
N LEU A 115 16.42 -4.63 -16.38
CA LEU A 115 16.96 -3.73 -15.36
C LEU A 115 16.47 -4.25 -13.99
N ALA A 116 17.41 -4.60 -13.12
CA ALA A 116 17.13 -5.04 -11.77
C ALA A 116 17.68 -4.02 -10.77
N TYR A 117 16.82 -3.46 -9.92
CA TYR A 117 17.21 -2.58 -8.83
C TYR A 117 17.02 -3.33 -7.51
N SER A 118 18.07 -3.39 -6.69
CA SER A 118 18.01 -4.03 -5.37
C SER A 118 18.24 -2.99 -4.27
N VAL A 119 17.43 -3.07 -3.22
CA VAL A 119 17.47 -2.21 -2.04
C VAL A 119 17.65 -3.10 -0.82
N HIS A 120 18.70 -2.84 -0.04
CA HIS A 120 18.92 -3.50 1.24
C HIS A 120 18.00 -2.91 2.30
N LEU A 121 17.39 -3.78 3.09
CA LEU A 121 16.36 -3.45 4.08
C LEU A 121 16.78 -3.88 5.49
N SER A 122 16.46 -3.03 6.46
CA SER A 122 16.47 -3.35 7.90
C SER A 122 15.06 -3.19 8.47
N ASP A 123 14.85 -3.70 9.69
CA ASP A 123 13.60 -3.58 10.43
C ASP A 123 12.40 -4.06 9.62
N VAL A 124 12.60 -5.13 8.84
CA VAL A 124 11.58 -5.69 7.98
C VAL A 124 10.48 -6.29 8.85
N ALA A 125 9.26 -5.80 8.67
CA ALA A 125 8.06 -6.36 9.27
C ALA A 125 7.16 -6.91 8.16
N VAL A 126 6.78 -8.18 8.31
CA VAL A 126 5.87 -8.88 7.41
C VAL A 126 4.59 -9.17 8.17
N ASN A 127 3.45 -8.74 7.63
CA ASN A 127 2.15 -8.89 8.26
C ASN A 127 1.18 -9.59 7.32
N VAL A 128 0.27 -10.42 7.85
CA VAL A 128 -0.83 -10.97 7.04
C VAL A 128 -1.68 -9.82 6.50
N PHE A 129 -1.95 -9.85 5.20
CA PHE A 129 -2.94 -8.98 4.59
C PHE A 129 -4.33 -9.60 4.76
N VAL A 130 -5.19 -8.96 5.56
CA VAL A 130 -6.59 -9.39 5.77
C VAL A 130 -7.54 -8.37 5.16
N PRO A 131 -8.10 -8.60 3.95
CA PRO A 131 -9.15 -7.73 3.42
C PRO A 131 -10.46 -7.93 4.20
N PRO A 132 -11.37 -6.94 4.26
CA PRO A 132 -11.32 -5.59 3.69
C PRO A 132 -10.91 -4.49 4.69
N PHE A 133 -10.48 -4.86 5.90
CA PHE A 133 -10.12 -3.95 6.99
C PHE A 133 -8.67 -4.23 7.40
N GLU A 134 -7.78 -3.25 7.31
CA GLU A 134 -6.60 -3.29 8.20
C GLU A 134 -6.92 -2.42 9.41
N PRO A 135 -6.82 -2.97 10.64
CA PRO A 135 -5.50 -3.16 11.24
C PRO A 135 -5.39 -4.41 12.14
N LEU A 136 -5.84 -5.59 11.66
CA LEU A 136 -5.31 -6.84 12.21
C LEU A 136 -3.99 -7.12 11.50
N ALA A 137 -2.97 -6.33 11.87
CA ALA A 137 -1.59 -6.66 11.60
C ALA A 137 -1.27 -7.89 12.43
N ILE A 138 -1.49 -9.07 11.85
CA ILE A 138 -1.00 -10.33 12.42
C ILE A 138 0.45 -10.39 11.97
N PRO A 139 1.41 -10.08 12.85
CA PRO A 139 2.80 -10.05 12.45
C PRO A 139 3.22 -11.50 12.19
N LEU A 140 4.02 -11.70 11.14
CA LEU A 140 4.59 -13.00 10.75
C LEU A 140 6.10 -13.00 10.99
N ILE A 141 6.76 -11.91 10.60
CA ILE A 141 8.18 -11.66 10.84
C ILE A 141 8.32 -10.24 11.38
N GLU A 142 9.12 -10.06 12.42
CA GLU A 142 9.50 -8.76 12.96
C GLU A 142 11.02 -8.59 13.00
N ASN A 143 11.49 -7.35 12.81
CA ASN A 143 12.91 -6.98 12.87
C ASN A 143 13.80 -7.80 11.91
N GLY A 144 13.25 -8.19 10.76
CA GLY A 144 14.00 -8.93 9.74
C GLY A 144 15.01 -8.05 9.01
N LYS A 145 15.94 -8.68 8.31
CA LYS A 145 16.77 -8.02 7.29
C LYS A 145 16.35 -8.56 5.94
N GLY A 146 16.49 -7.76 4.89
CA GLY A 146 16.01 -8.22 3.60
C GLY A 146 16.58 -7.48 2.42
N ILE A 147 16.20 -7.95 1.25
CA ILE A 147 16.51 -7.33 -0.03
C ILE A 147 15.21 -7.23 -0.81
N ALA A 148 14.79 -6.01 -1.12
CA ALA A 148 13.75 -5.77 -2.11
C ALA A 148 14.40 -5.63 -3.49
N THR A 149 13.98 -6.45 -4.45
CA THR A 149 14.43 -6.40 -5.83
C THR A 149 13.25 -6.05 -6.72
N PHE A 150 13.42 -5.02 -7.53
CA PHE A 150 12.53 -4.69 -8.63
C PHE A 150 13.13 -5.22 -9.93
N ALA A 151 12.39 -6.04 -10.67
CA ALA A 151 12.83 -6.57 -11.96
C ALA A 151 11.91 -6.10 -13.08
N GLY A 152 12.46 -5.43 -14.09
CA GLY A 152 11.75 -5.03 -15.31
C GLY A 152 11.78 -3.53 -15.56
N LEU A 153 11.03 -3.09 -16.58
CA LEU A 153 10.88 -1.69 -16.94
C LEU A 153 9.56 -1.16 -16.37
N LEU A 154 9.58 0.04 -15.78
CA LEU A 154 8.36 0.74 -15.38
C LEU A 154 7.51 1.05 -16.63
N PRO A 155 6.17 0.92 -16.60
CA PRO A 155 5.30 0.53 -15.48
C PRO A 155 4.94 -0.98 -15.43
N GLY A 156 5.84 -1.87 -15.84
CA GLY A 156 5.59 -3.31 -15.97
C GLY A 156 6.56 -4.23 -15.21
N GLY A 157 7.44 -3.69 -14.37
CA GLY A 157 8.38 -4.48 -13.54
C GLY A 157 7.78 -4.89 -12.20
N SER A 158 8.32 -5.95 -11.58
CA SER A 158 7.72 -6.58 -10.39
C SER A 158 8.66 -6.51 -9.19
N TRP A 159 8.06 -6.39 -8.01
CA TRP A 159 8.79 -6.48 -6.75
C TRP A 159 8.90 -7.92 -6.26
N THR A 160 10.07 -8.28 -5.77
CA THR A 160 10.33 -9.45 -4.94
C THR A 160 11.05 -8.99 -3.68
N VAL A 161 10.66 -9.49 -2.52
CA VAL A 161 11.36 -9.23 -1.26
C VAL A 161 11.84 -10.55 -0.71
N SER A 162 13.14 -10.65 -0.42
CA SER A 162 13.69 -11.74 0.39
C SER A 162 13.99 -11.23 1.80
N VAL A 163 13.66 -12.02 2.80
CA VAL A 163 13.90 -11.70 4.21
C VAL A 163 14.77 -12.81 4.80
N THR A 164 15.99 -12.44 5.17
CA THR A 164 16.93 -13.27 5.93
C THR A 164 17.00 -12.69 7.34
N ASP A 165 16.88 -13.50 8.38
CA ASP A 165 16.81 -13.04 9.79
C ASP A 165 15.42 -12.47 10.21
N GLY A 166 15.27 -12.23 11.50
CA GLY A 166 14.05 -11.69 12.13
C GLY A 166 13.30 -12.71 13.00
N THR A 167 12.51 -12.20 13.93
CA THR A 167 11.71 -13.02 14.84
C THR A 167 10.43 -13.47 14.14
N ARG A 168 10.26 -14.79 13.98
CA ARG A 168 9.02 -15.39 13.50
C ARG A 168 8.00 -15.48 14.62
N VAL A 169 7.15 -14.47 14.68
CA VAL A 169 6.13 -14.32 15.71
C VAL A 169 4.88 -15.17 15.44
N ASN A 170 4.62 -15.53 14.18
CA ASN A 170 3.58 -16.47 13.78
C ASN A 170 4.07 -17.39 12.65
N PRO A 171 3.44 -18.57 12.44
CA PRO A 171 3.76 -19.43 11.32
C PRO A 171 3.58 -18.72 9.99
N LEU A 172 4.64 -18.70 9.18
CA LEU A 172 4.60 -18.22 7.80
C LEU A 172 4.31 -19.41 6.88
N GLN A 173 3.31 -19.28 6.01
CA GLN A 173 2.94 -20.33 5.05
C GLN A 173 3.02 -19.80 3.62
N ASP A 174 3.45 -20.66 2.70
CA ASP A 174 3.41 -20.37 1.26
C ASP A 174 1.97 -20.06 0.82
N GLY A 175 1.81 -19.10 -0.09
CA GLY A 175 0.52 -18.61 -0.55
C GLY A 175 -0.13 -17.55 0.35
N THR A 176 0.41 -17.30 1.56
CA THR A 176 -0.09 -16.23 2.45
C THR A 176 0.08 -14.88 1.79
N VAL A 177 -1.00 -14.10 1.70
CA VAL A 177 -0.96 -12.72 1.22
C VAL A 177 -0.50 -11.82 2.37
N VAL A 178 0.50 -10.97 2.11
CA VAL A 178 1.16 -10.17 3.14
C VAL A 178 1.35 -8.72 2.71
N THR A 179 1.53 -7.85 3.69
CA THR A 179 2.12 -6.52 3.53
C THR A 179 3.51 -6.50 4.15
N ILE A 180 4.38 -5.68 3.58
CA ILE A 180 5.78 -5.57 4.01
C ILE A 180 6.10 -4.09 4.24
N SER A 181 6.62 -3.79 5.43
CA SER A 181 7.23 -2.51 5.76
C SER A 181 8.68 -2.73 6.17
N ALA A 182 9.54 -1.76 5.87
CA ALA A 182 10.96 -1.84 6.20
C ALA A 182 11.60 -0.46 6.24
N THR A 183 12.88 -0.41 6.62
CA THR A 183 13.76 0.75 6.51
C THR A 183 14.80 0.50 5.42
N ASN A 184 15.03 1.46 4.53
CA ASN A 184 16.12 1.38 3.55
C ASN A 184 17.45 1.67 4.25
N VAL A 185 18.36 0.69 4.25
CA VAL A 185 19.66 0.76 4.95
C VAL A 185 20.52 1.93 4.47
N ALA A 186 20.51 2.22 3.17
CA ALA A 186 21.35 3.27 2.59
C ALA A 186 20.89 4.68 2.98
N THR A 187 19.61 4.86 3.27
CA THR A 187 19.03 6.19 3.55
C THR A 187 18.56 6.37 4.99
N GLY A 188 18.40 5.27 5.74
CA GLY A 188 17.79 5.26 7.07
C GLY A 188 16.32 5.65 7.10
N LYS A 189 15.64 5.70 5.94
CA LYS A 189 14.24 6.13 5.81
C LYS A 189 13.31 4.94 5.62
N PRO A 190 12.02 5.08 5.98
CA PRO A 190 11.00 4.07 5.67
C PRO A 190 10.99 3.74 4.19
N PHE A 191 10.96 2.45 3.89
CA PHE A 191 10.82 1.89 2.56
C PHE A 191 9.41 1.33 2.42
N HIS A 192 8.62 1.95 1.55
CA HIS A 192 7.22 1.60 1.33
C HIS A 192 7.04 1.12 -0.10
N ILE A 193 6.67 -0.16 -0.26
CA ILE A 193 6.15 -0.68 -1.52
C ILE A 193 4.63 -0.74 -1.38
N PRO A 194 3.85 0.06 -2.14
CA PRO A 194 2.40 0.08 -2.04
C PRO A 194 1.76 -1.12 -2.76
N ALA A 195 2.23 -2.33 -2.44
CA ALA A 195 1.78 -3.58 -3.02
C ALA A 195 1.50 -4.62 -1.92
N THR A 196 0.59 -5.54 -2.23
CA THR A 196 0.46 -6.79 -1.48
C THR A 196 1.37 -7.83 -2.09
N PHE A 197 1.98 -8.67 -1.26
CA PHE A 197 2.83 -9.75 -1.70
C PHE A 197 2.17 -11.09 -1.42
N VAL A 198 2.61 -12.13 -2.14
CA VAL A 198 2.33 -13.52 -1.81
C VAL A 198 3.62 -14.15 -1.33
N THR A 199 3.54 -14.87 -0.20
CA THR A 199 4.64 -15.70 0.28
C THR A 199 4.88 -16.81 -0.72
N ARG A 200 6.03 -16.80 -1.38
CA ARG A 200 6.43 -17.82 -2.35
C ARG A 200 7.23 -18.94 -1.70
N ASP A 201 8.05 -18.59 -0.74
CA ASP A 201 8.86 -19.52 0.05
C ASP A 201 8.87 -19.03 1.49
N SER A 202 8.43 -19.88 2.42
CA SER A 202 8.41 -19.61 3.85
C SER A 202 9.71 -20.01 4.56
N GLY A 203 10.72 -20.53 3.84
CA GLY A 203 12.02 -20.93 4.34
C GLY A 203 12.94 -19.79 4.74
N GLU A 204 14.26 -20.01 4.70
CA GLU A 204 15.27 -19.00 5.03
C GLU A 204 16.29 -18.87 3.88
N PRO A 205 16.21 -17.80 3.07
CA PRO A 205 15.33 -16.64 3.20
C PRO A 205 13.84 -16.95 2.95
N ALA A 206 12.96 -16.20 3.62
CA ALA A 206 11.56 -16.12 3.25
C ALA A 206 11.45 -15.23 2.00
N VAL A 207 10.70 -15.67 0.99
CA VAL A 207 10.59 -14.97 -0.31
C VAL A 207 9.15 -14.56 -0.56
N PHE A 208 8.97 -13.30 -0.91
CA PHE A 208 7.68 -12.67 -1.17
C PHE A 208 7.67 -12.08 -2.57
N VAL A 209 6.64 -12.36 -3.35
CA VAL A 209 6.49 -11.83 -4.71
C VAL A 209 5.29 -10.92 -4.79
N GLU A 210 5.42 -9.81 -5.50
CA GLU A 210 4.32 -8.87 -5.71
C GLU A 210 3.11 -9.57 -6.31
N ARG A 211 1.96 -9.39 -5.66
CA ARG A 211 0.68 -9.87 -6.18
C ARG A 211 0.17 -8.88 -7.23
N ARG A 212 0.36 -9.22 -8.50
CA ARG A 212 -0.26 -8.48 -9.60
C ARG A 212 -1.72 -8.87 -9.75
N ILE A 213 -2.58 -7.86 -9.77
CA ILE A 213 -3.97 -8.01 -10.20
C ILE A 213 -3.97 -7.68 -11.69
N LEU A 214 -4.14 -8.68 -12.54
CA LEU A 214 -4.45 -8.44 -13.95
C LEU A 214 -5.92 -8.03 -14.03
N ASP A 215 -6.18 -6.78 -14.43
CA ASP A 215 -7.50 -6.38 -14.91
C ASP A 215 -7.71 -7.09 -16.25
N GLU A 216 -8.55 -8.13 -16.29
CA GLU A 216 -9.06 -8.65 -17.57
C GLU A 216 -9.95 -7.58 -18.20
N GLN A 217 -9.63 -7.24 -19.46
CA GLN A 217 -10.38 -6.31 -20.32
C GLN A 217 -11.80 -6.77 -20.59
#